data_AF-A0A354FFA8-F1
#
_entry.id   AF-A0A354FFA8-F1
#
_cell.length_a   1.000
_cell.length_b   1.000
_cell.length_c   1.000
_cell.angle_alpha   90.00
_cell.angle_beta   90.00
_cell.angle_gamma   90.00
#
_symmetry.space_group_name_H-M   'P 1'
#
loop_
_entity.id
_entity.type
_entity.pdbx_description
1 polymer ?
#
loop_
_entity_poly.entity_id
_entity_poly.type
_entity_poly.pdbx_seq_one_letter_code
_entity_poly.pdbx_strand_id
1 'polypeptide(L)'
;EELGQALPLGIIALDFGGIVDTLEFNSRGDLSAWNSSHECEIGQALELVKAGIARKDPVLLGKGATLSALVNQGILPKSRLEELIDFTSRYGAYGVNVAHSGTVAGVLVPPGGEGNNSLVSSIIKHFPEVKAYYPLSLVGGGPRYPGRAWEKEEGNHAETPTWWKS
;
A
#
# COMPACT_ATOMS: atom_id res chain seq x y z
N GLU A 1 20.09 -12.08 6.71
CA GLU A 1 20.33 -10.66 7.07
C GLU A 1 19.24 -10.21 8.03
N GLU A 2 19.58 -9.64 9.17
CA GLU A 2 18.61 -8.95 10.04
C GLU A 2 18.48 -7.50 9.56
N LEU A 3 17.28 -7.10 9.13
CA LEU A 3 16.98 -5.78 8.55
C LEU A 3 16.89 -4.64 9.60
N GLY A 4 17.43 -4.82 10.81
CA GLY A 4 17.46 -3.79 11.86
C GLY A 4 16.12 -3.54 12.58
N GLN A 5 16.13 -2.61 13.55
CA GLN A 5 14.90 -2.18 14.25
C GLN A 5 13.95 -1.48 13.29
N ALA A 6 12.70 -1.96 13.22
CA ALA A 6 11.69 -1.44 12.31
C ALA A 6 11.47 0.07 12.47
N LEU A 7 11.38 0.74 11.33
CA LEU A 7 11.05 2.14 11.23
C LEU A 7 9.59 2.35 11.66
N PRO A 8 9.30 3.11 12.74
CA PRO A 8 7.93 3.45 13.06
C PRO A 8 7.34 4.19 11.85
N LEU A 9 6.25 3.65 11.31
CA LEU A 9 5.59 4.12 10.10
C LEU A 9 4.08 3.92 10.23
N GLY A 10 3.30 4.93 9.88
CA GLY A 10 1.85 4.80 9.76
C GLY A 10 1.48 4.33 8.35
N ILE A 11 0.42 3.55 8.22
CA ILE A 11 -0.11 3.07 6.95
C ILE A 11 -1.63 3.22 6.99
N ILE A 12 -2.20 3.86 5.98
CA ILE A 12 -3.65 3.83 5.74
C ILE A 12 -3.88 2.84 4.61
N ALA A 13 -4.33 1.64 4.94
CA ALA A 13 -4.70 0.65 3.93
C ALA A 13 -6.10 0.97 3.43
N LEU A 14 -6.25 1.15 2.13
CA LEU A 14 -7.49 1.46 1.42
C LEU A 14 -7.90 0.23 0.63
N ASP A 15 -9.10 -0.29 0.89
CA ASP A 15 -9.71 -1.38 0.14
C ASP A 15 -10.69 -0.79 -0.87
N PHE A 16 -10.40 -0.98 -2.16
CA PHE A 16 -11.23 -0.54 -3.28
C PHE A 16 -12.29 -1.60 -3.67
N GLY A 17 -12.24 -2.78 -3.05
CA GLY A 17 -13.04 -3.94 -3.41
C GLY A 17 -12.57 -4.62 -4.70
N GLY A 18 -13.04 -5.84 -4.90
CA GLY A 18 -12.73 -6.69 -6.06
C GLY A 18 -12.19 -8.06 -5.66
N ILE A 19 -12.22 -9.00 -6.61
CA ILE A 19 -11.60 -10.31 -6.49
C ILE A 19 -10.59 -10.37 -7.62
N VAL A 20 -9.30 -10.45 -7.28
CA VAL A 20 -8.28 -10.80 -8.26
C VAL A 20 -7.97 -12.27 -8.11
N ASP A 21 -8.17 -13.00 -9.19
CA ASP A 21 -7.85 -14.43 -9.26
C ASP A 21 -6.33 -14.60 -9.23
N THR A 22 -5.80 -14.91 -8.04
CA THR A 22 -4.37 -15.07 -7.78
C THR A 22 -3.75 -16.22 -8.57
N LEU A 23 -4.56 -17.17 -9.07
CA LEU A 23 -4.12 -18.25 -9.93
C LEU A 23 -3.85 -17.77 -11.36
N GLU A 24 -4.64 -16.82 -11.87
CA GLU A 24 -4.44 -16.26 -13.20
C GLU A 24 -3.16 -15.42 -13.27
N PHE A 25 -2.86 -14.61 -12.25
CA PHE A 25 -1.68 -13.74 -12.22
C PHE A 25 -0.34 -14.50 -12.26
N ASN A 26 -0.19 -15.54 -11.44
CA ASN A 26 1.05 -16.34 -11.42
C ASN A 26 1.24 -17.22 -12.66
N SER A 27 0.17 -17.45 -13.43
CA SER A 27 0.18 -18.28 -14.63
C SER A 27 0.42 -17.52 -15.93
N ARG A 28 0.52 -16.18 -15.89
CA ARG A 28 0.77 -15.40 -17.11
C ARG A 28 2.22 -15.55 -17.57
N GLY A 29 2.39 -16.03 -18.79
CA GLY A 29 3.71 -16.18 -19.43
C GLY A 29 4.40 -14.84 -19.76
N ASP A 30 3.69 -13.73 -19.68
CA ASP A 30 4.20 -12.37 -19.95
C ASP A 30 4.93 -11.74 -18.76
N LEU A 31 4.75 -12.25 -17.53
CA LEU A 31 5.35 -11.71 -16.31
C LEU A 31 6.88 -11.72 -16.36
N SER A 32 7.46 -12.81 -16.87
CA SER A 32 8.91 -12.97 -17.00
C SER A 32 9.49 -11.97 -18.03
N ALA A 33 8.80 -11.79 -19.15
CA ALA A 33 9.20 -10.85 -20.18
C ALA A 33 9.06 -9.39 -19.69
N TRP A 34 8.01 -9.08 -18.94
CA TRP A 34 7.79 -7.76 -18.33
C TRP A 34 8.84 -7.42 -17.27
N ASN A 35 9.14 -8.36 -16.37
CA ASN A 35 10.16 -8.16 -15.35
C ASN A 35 11.54 -7.98 -15.98
N SER A 36 11.83 -8.68 -17.08
CA SER A 36 13.08 -8.52 -17.82
C SER A 36 13.16 -7.15 -18.51
N SER A 37 12.04 -6.63 -19.03
CA SER A 37 12.03 -5.31 -19.69
C SER A 37 12.05 -4.13 -18.72
N HIS A 38 11.71 -4.34 -17.44
CA HIS A 38 11.70 -3.31 -16.39
C HIS A 38 12.66 -3.64 -15.24
N GLU A 39 13.67 -4.48 -15.49
CA GLU A 39 14.61 -4.96 -14.47
C GLU A 39 15.34 -3.80 -13.78
N CYS A 40 15.67 -2.76 -14.54
CA CYS A 40 16.33 -1.57 -14.03
C CYS A 40 15.45 -0.84 -13.01
N GLU A 41 14.19 -0.56 -13.34
CA GLU A 41 13.26 0.16 -12.49
C GLU A 41 12.85 -0.66 -11.26
N ILE A 42 12.66 -1.98 -11.41
CA ILE A 42 12.41 -2.90 -10.29
C ILE A 42 13.63 -2.93 -9.35
N GLY A 43 14.84 -3.03 -9.91
CA GLY A 43 16.08 -2.98 -9.16
C GLY A 43 16.24 -1.67 -8.40
N GLN A 44 15.97 -0.54 -9.05
CA GLN A 44 15.98 0.78 -8.42
C GLN A 44 14.97 0.89 -7.28
N ALA A 45 13.74 0.43 -7.49
CA ALA A 45 12.70 0.42 -6.45
C ALA A 45 13.16 -0.38 -5.23
N LEU A 46 13.75 -1.55 -5.45
CA LEU A 46 14.29 -2.40 -4.40
C LEU A 46 15.45 -1.72 -3.64
N GLU A 47 16.38 -1.10 -4.36
CA GLU A 47 17.51 -0.40 -3.75
C GLU A 47 17.07 0.81 -2.92
N LEU A 48 16.07 1.56 -3.38
CA LEU A 48 15.45 2.65 -2.60
C LEU A 48 14.81 2.13 -1.31
N VAL A 49 14.06 1.03 -1.38
CA VAL A 49 13.46 0.40 -0.18
C VAL A 49 14.56 -0.06 0.78
N LYS A 50 15.56 -0.82 0.31
CA LYS A 50 16.68 -1.29 1.13
C LYS A 50 17.41 -0.12 1.80
N ALA A 51 17.72 0.92 1.03
CA ALA A 51 18.38 2.10 1.55
C ALA A 51 17.51 2.84 2.58
N GLY A 52 16.19 2.93 2.36
CA GLY A 52 15.25 3.52 3.30
C GLY A 52 15.20 2.75 4.62
N ILE A 53 15.19 1.41 4.57
CA ILE A 53 15.28 0.56 5.77
C ILE A 53 16.61 0.78 6.48
N ALA A 54 17.73 0.63 5.76
CA ALA A 54 19.08 0.71 6.34
C ALA A 54 19.37 2.07 6.98
N ARG A 55 18.86 3.16 6.38
CA ARG A 55 19.05 4.53 6.86
C ARG A 55 17.94 5.01 7.80
N LYS A 56 16.93 4.17 8.06
CA LYS A 56 15.71 4.56 8.80
C LYS A 56 15.05 5.82 8.21
N ASP A 57 15.00 5.89 6.88
CA ASP A 57 14.44 7.01 6.11
C ASP A 57 13.09 6.59 5.48
N PRO A 58 11.95 7.03 6.05
CA PRO A 58 10.63 6.63 5.56
C PRO A 58 10.28 7.26 4.21
N VAL A 59 10.88 8.41 3.89
CA VAL A 59 10.67 9.08 2.60
C VAL A 59 11.35 8.28 1.50
N LEU A 60 12.57 7.79 1.74
CA LEU A 60 13.30 6.96 0.78
C LEU A 60 12.61 5.61 0.58
N LEU A 61 12.13 4.99 1.66
CA LEU A 61 11.32 3.78 1.61
C LEU A 61 10.02 4.01 0.81
N GLY A 62 9.32 5.11 1.07
CA GLY A 62 8.08 5.43 0.37
C GLY A 62 8.27 5.71 -1.12
N LYS A 63 9.38 6.34 -1.51
CA LYS A 63 9.77 6.48 -2.93
C LYS A 63 9.97 5.13 -3.61
N GLY A 64 10.69 4.21 -2.96
CA GLY A 64 10.89 2.87 -3.50
C GLY A 64 9.58 2.08 -3.61
N ALA A 65 8.72 2.15 -2.60
CA ALA A 65 7.40 1.54 -2.63
C ALA A 65 6.51 2.09 -3.76
N THR A 66 6.52 3.41 -3.94
CA THR A 66 5.76 4.10 -4.99
C THR A 66 6.28 3.73 -6.39
N LEU A 67 7.60 3.71 -6.58
CA LEU A 67 8.21 3.29 -7.84
C LEU A 67 7.84 1.84 -8.17
N SER A 68 7.91 0.93 -7.20
CA SER A 68 7.46 -0.45 -7.37
C SER A 68 5.98 -0.54 -7.76
N ALA A 69 5.11 0.25 -7.11
CA ALA A 69 3.69 0.29 -7.42
C ALA A 69 3.42 0.79 -8.86
N LEU A 70 4.14 1.82 -9.31
CA LEU A 70 4.05 2.37 -10.66
C LEU A 70 4.53 1.39 -11.72
N VAL A 71 5.68 0.74 -11.52
CA VAL A 71 6.21 -0.27 -12.47
C VAL A 71 5.23 -1.45 -12.60
N ASN A 72 4.63 -1.86 -11.49
CA ASN A 72 3.63 -2.93 -11.48
C ASN A 72 2.27 -2.52 -12.07
N GLN A 73 2.03 -1.24 -12.41
CA GLN A 73 0.81 -0.83 -13.13
C GLN A 73 0.75 -1.40 -14.54
N GLY A 74 1.89 -1.58 -15.21
CA GLY A 74 1.87 -2.07 -16.59
C GLY A 74 1.50 -3.55 -16.72
N ILE A 75 1.55 -4.31 -15.63
CA ILE A 75 1.07 -5.70 -15.55
C ILE A 75 -0.40 -5.76 -15.11
N LEU A 76 -0.75 -4.97 -14.09
CA LEU A 76 -2.09 -4.87 -13.53
C LEU A 76 -2.47 -3.39 -13.42
N PRO A 77 -3.11 -2.82 -14.45
CA PRO A 77 -3.53 -1.44 -14.44
C PRO A 77 -4.48 -1.21 -13.28
N LYS A 78 -4.13 -0.25 -12.42
CA LYS A 78 -4.96 0.15 -11.29
C LYS A 78 -5.39 1.56 -11.54
N SER A 79 -6.67 1.69 -11.87
CA SER A 79 -7.29 2.99 -12.08
C SER A 79 -6.99 3.90 -10.88
N ARG A 80 -6.49 5.10 -11.17
CA ARG A 80 -6.26 6.18 -10.19
C ARG A 80 -5.10 5.99 -9.20
N LEU A 81 -4.19 5.04 -9.41
CA LEU A 81 -2.97 4.95 -8.58
C LEU A 81 -2.13 6.23 -8.63
N GLU A 82 -1.89 6.77 -9.82
CA GLU A 82 -1.16 8.05 -9.97
C GLU A 82 -1.87 9.21 -9.28
N GLU A 83 -3.20 9.24 -9.35
CA GLU A 83 -4.01 10.24 -8.67
C GLU A 83 -3.97 10.08 -7.15
N LEU A 84 -3.97 8.85 -6.63
CA LEU A 84 -3.78 8.57 -5.20
C LEU A 84 -2.40 9.02 -4.73
N ILE A 85 -1.35 8.79 -5.52
CA ILE A 85 0.01 9.26 -5.23
C ILE A 85 0.03 10.79 -5.18
N ASP A 86 -0.45 11.48 -6.22
CA ASP A 86 -0.49 12.95 -6.27
C ASP A 86 -1.31 13.50 -5.10
N PHE A 87 -2.52 12.99 -4.90
CA PHE A 87 -3.42 13.45 -3.86
C PHE A 87 -2.79 13.34 -2.48
N THR A 88 -2.28 12.16 -2.12
CA THR A 88 -1.76 11.90 -0.77
C THR A 88 -0.41 12.58 -0.52
N SER A 89 0.38 12.82 -1.56
CA SER A 89 1.64 13.59 -1.43
C SER A 89 1.39 15.01 -0.91
N ARG A 90 0.28 15.65 -1.29
CA ARG A 90 -0.13 16.98 -0.81
C ARG A 90 -0.44 17.01 0.69
N TYR A 91 -0.69 15.84 1.30
CA TYR A 91 -0.93 15.69 2.73
C TYR A 91 0.29 15.15 3.49
N GLY A 92 1.47 15.12 2.85
CA GLY A 92 2.71 14.69 3.49
C GLY A 92 2.87 13.17 3.59
N ALA A 93 2.16 12.40 2.77
CA ALA A 93 2.44 10.97 2.63
C ALA A 93 3.87 10.75 2.09
N TYR A 94 4.54 9.73 2.61
CA TYR A 94 5.88 9.33 2.18
C TYR A 94 5.87 8.56 0.86
N GLY A 95 4.74 7.92 0.54
CA GLY A 95 4.55 7.16 -0.69
C GLY A 95 3.31 6.28 -0.61
N VAL A 96 3.08 5.52 -1.69
CA VAL A 96 1.99 4.55 -1.79
C VAL A 96 2.58 3.20 -2.13
N ASN A 97 2.14 2.14 -1.45
CA ASN A 97 2.35 0.77 -1.89
C ASN A 97 1.03 0.17 -2.37
N VAL A 98 1.13 -0.92 -3.10
CA VAL A 98 -0.04 -1.61 -3.63
C VAL A 98 0.12 -3.10 -3.40
N ALA A 99 -0.90 -3.72 -2.83
CA ALA A 99 -0.93 -5.15 -2.64
C ALA A 99 -0.94 -5.83 -4.02
N HIS A 100 -0.33 -7.00 -4.08
CA HIS A 100 -0.25 -7.80 -5.30
C HIS A 100 -1.62 -8.17 -5.87
N SER A 101 -2.64 -8.30 -5.02
CA SER A 101 -4.04 -8.48 -5.43
C SER A 101 -4.64 -7.25 -6.09
N GLY A 102 -3.99 -6.09 -6.06
CA GLY A 102 -4.44 -4.83 -6.65
C GLY A 102 -5.69 -4.19 -6.05
N THR A 103 -6.39 -4.89 -5.17
CA THR A 103 -7.61 -4.42 -4.48
C THR A 103 -7.31 -3.50 -3.31
N VAL A 104 -6.08 -3.56 -2.78
CA VAL A 104 -5.65 -2.78 -1.61
C VAL A 104 -4.45 -1.91 -1.97
N ALA A 105 -4.53 -0.63 -1.63
CA ALA A 105 -3.39 0.30 -1.65
C ALA A 105 -3.09 0.79 -0.23
N GLY A 106 -1.81 0.87 0.14
CA GLY A 106 -1.39 1.44 1.42
C GLY A 106 -0.74 2.80 1.22
N VAL A 107 -1.29 3.82 1.88
CA VAL A 107 -0.69 5.16 1.94
C VAL A 107 0.26 5.20 3.14
N LEU A 108 1.55 5.40 2.87
CA LEU A 108 2.59 5.45 3.89
C LEU A 108 2.66 6.87 4.47
N VAL A 109 2.50 7.01 5.78
CA VAL A 109 2.38 8.30 6.47
C VAL A 109 3.30 8.36 7.70
N PRO A 110 3.59 9.57 8.23
CA PRO A 110 4.27 9.70 9.51
C PRO A 110 3.56 8.89 10.61
N PRO A 111 4.29 8.34 11.61
CA PRO A 111 3.68 7.66 12.75
C PRO A 111 2.57 8.49 13.41
N GLY A 112 1.41 7.87 13.65
CA GLY A 112 0.21 8.54 14.17
C GLY A 112 -0.62 9.23 13.09
N GLY A 113 -0.09 9.42 11.88
CA GLY A 113 -0.80 9.98 10.73
C GLY A 113 -1.92 9.08 10.22
N GLU A 114 -1.85 7.77 10.47
CA GLU A 114 -2.89 6.80 10.16
C GLU A 114 -4.21 7.07 10.92
N GLY A 115 -4.13 7.76 12.07
CA GLY A 115 -5.28 8.21 12.85
C GLY A 115 -5.78 9.60 12.46
N ASN A 116 -5.23 10.24 11.42
CA ASN A 116 -5.63 11.58 11.02
C ASN A 116 -6.99 11.55 10.28
N ASN A 117 -8.05 11.78 11.04
CA ASN A 117 -9.43 11.81 10.52
C ASN A 117 -9.62 12.81 9.37
N SER A 118 -8.88 13.92 9.32
CA SER A 118 -9.02 14.92 8.25
C SER A 118 -8.44 14.40 6.93
N LEU A 119 -7.25 13.79 6.97
CA LEU A 119 -6.64 13.13 5.82
C LEU A 119 -7.54 12.02 5.30
N VAL A 120 -7.95 11.10 6.19
CA VAL A 120 -8.83 9.97 5.88
C VAL A 120 -10.14 10.45 5.26
N SER A 121 -10.79 11.46 5.87
CA SER A 121 -12.03 12.03 5.32
C SER A 121 -11.82 12.65 3.95
N SER A 122 -10.66 13.26 3.70
CA SER A 122 -10.33 13.83 2.39
C SER A 122 -10.10 12.75 1.34
N ILE A 123 -9.43 11.65 1.71
CA ILE A 123 -9.26 10.47 0.86
C ILE A 123 -10.62 9.89 0.49
N ILE A 124 -11.50 9.57 1.46
CA ILE A 124 -12.81 8.96 1.19
C ILE A 124 -13.68 9.87 0.29
N LYS A 125 -13.62 11.19 0.50
CA LYS A 125 -14.36 12.14 -0.35
C LYS A 125 -13.84 12.19 -1.78
N HIS A 126 -12.53 12.05 -1.97
CA HIS A 126 -11.89 12.11 -3.28
C HIS A 126 -11.91 10.77 -4.04
N PHE A 127 -11.93 9.67 -3.29
CA PHE A 127 -11.99 8.29 -3.78
C PHE A 127 -13.26 7.60 -3.22
N PRO A 128 -14.46 7.94 -3.72
CA PRO A 128 -15.73 7.38 -3.24
C PRO A 128 -15.88 5.86 -3.47
N GLU A 129 -15.03 5.28 -4.32
CA GLU A 129 -14.92 3.84 -4.58
C GLU A 129 -14.25 3.04 -3.45
N VAL A 130 -13.56 3.71 -2.52
CA VAL A 130 -12.99 3.05 -1.33
C VAL A 130 -14.15 2.47 -0.52
N LYS A 131 -14.12 1.15 -0.30
CA LYS A 131 -15.12 0.40 0.46
C LYS A 131 -14.79 0.29 1.93
N ALA A 132 -13.50 0.20 2.25
CA ALA A 132 -13.03 0.17 3.62
C ALA A 132 -11.65 0.83 3.75
N TYR A 133 -11.31 1.28 4.95
CA TYR A 133 -9.92 1.60 5.27
C TYR A 133 -9.52 1.07 6.64
N TYR A 134 -8.24 0.74 6.76
CA TYR A 134 -7.63 0.21 7.98
C TYR A 134 -6.41 1.07 8.34
N PRO A 135 -6.44 1.80 9.46
CA PRO A 135 -5.23 2.40 9.99
C PRO A 135 -4.33 1.28 10.51
N LEU A 136 -3.07 1.29 10.14
CA LEU A 136 -2.07 0.28 10.51
C LEU A 136 -0.79 1.00 10.92
N SER A 137 -0.11 0.49 11.93
CA SER A 137 1.20 0.99 12.37
C SER A 137 2.23 -0.10 12.16
N LEU A 138 3.32 0.19 11.44
CA LEU A 138 4.44 -0.72 11.33
C LEU A 138 5.28 -0.67 12.61
N VAL A 139 5.51 -1.82 13.22
CA VAL A 139 6.36 -1.95 14.41
C VAL A 139 7.38 -3.08 14.22
N GLY A 140 8.36 -3.17 15.13
CA GLY A 140 9.26 -4.31 15.18
C GLY A 140 8.47 -5.60 15.39
N GLY A 141 8.44 -6.47 14.39
CA GLY A 141 7.66 -7.72 14.39
C GLY A 141 6.44 -7.76 13.46
N GLY A 142 6.15 -6.69 12.71
CA GLY A 142 5.06 -6.67 11.72
C GLY A 142 4.10 -5.48 11.91
N PRO A 143 2.98 -5.44 11.16
CA PRO A 143 1.97 -4.42 11.36
C PRO A 143 1.22 -4.62 12.69
N ARG A 144 0.74 -3.54 13.28
CA ARG A 144 -0.24 -3.52 14.38
C ARG A 144 -1.43 -2.71 13.94
N TYR A 145 -2.62 -3.12 14.38
CA TYR A 145 -3.86 -2.42 14.11
C TYR A 145 -4.22 -1.50 15.30
N PRO A 146 -4.07 -0.17 15.18
CA PRO A 146 -4.34 0.79 16.25
C PRO A 146 -5.84 0.97 16.60
N GLY A 147 -6.79 0.44 15.83
CA GLY A 147 -8.23 0.52 16.13
C GLY A 147 -9.09 0.99 14.96
N ARG A 148 -10.33 1.43 15.26
CA ARG A 148 -11.50 1.56 14.35
C ARG A 148 -11.18 1.74 12.85
N ALA A 149 -11.45 0.68 12.10
CA ALA A 149 -11.65 0.68 10.67
C ALA A 149 -13.00 1.31 10.33
N TRP A 150 -13.09 1.79 9.11
CA TRP A 150 -14.32 2.25 8.50
C TRP A 150 -14.67 1.27 7.38
N GLU A 151 -15.95 0.95 7.28
CA GLU A 151 -16.51 0.14 6.22
C GLU A 151 -17.74 0.87 5.68
N LYS A 152 -17.87 0.89 4.35
CA LYS A 152 -19.03 1.45 3.65
C LYS A 152 -20.15 0.42 3.74
N GLU A 153 -21.26 0.78 4.38
CA GLU A 153 -22.48 -0.05 4.38
C GLU A 153 -23.06 -0.15 2.96
N GLU A 154 -22.59 -1.11 2.17
CA GLU A 154 -23.34 -1.68 1.05
C GLU A 154 -23.96 -2.97 1.59
N GLY A 155 -25.29 -3.05 1.62
CA GLY A 155 -26.01 -4.12 2.31
C GLY A 155 -25.61 -5.54 1.89
N ASN A 156 -24.62 -6.11 2.59
CA ASN A 156 -24.60 -7.49 3.06
C ASN A 156 -23.48 -7.63 4.10
N HIS A 157 -23.80 -8.31 5.20
CA HIS A 157 -22.88 -8.60 6.30
C HIS A 157 -21.60 -9.28 5.77
N ALA A 158 -20.43 -8.73 6.08
CA ALA A 158 -19.16 -9.45 6.00
C ALA A 158 -18.41 -9.25 7.32
N GLU A 159 -18.24 -10.37 8.03
CA GLU A 159 -17.52 -10.45 9.29
C GLU A 159 -16.07 -10.02 9.12
N THR A 160 -15.50 -9.43 10.18
CA THR A 160 -14.08 -9.11 10.29
C THR A 160 -13.21 -10.24 9.72
N PRO A 161 -12.27 -9.96 8.80
CA PRO A 161 -11.40 -10.99 8.26
C PRO A 161 -10.63 -11.69 9.38
N THR A 162 -10.90 -12.97 9.57
CA THR A 162 -10.41 -13.78 10.70
C THR A 162 -8.92 -14.15 10.63
N TRP A 163 -8.17 -13.62 9.67
CA TRP A 163 -6.75 -13.96 9.47
C TRP A 163 -5.77 -13.19 10.38
N TRP A 164 -6.23 -12.38 11.34
CA TRP A 164 -5.39 -11.66 12.30
C TRP A 164 -5.35 -12.27 13.72
N LYS A 165 -5.87 -13.48 13.92
CA LYS A 165 -5.74 -14.19 15.21
C LYS A 165 -4.75 -15.35 15.11
N SER A 166 -3.45 -15.07 15.28
CA SER A 166 -2.48 -15.82 16.12
C SER A 166 -1.09 -15.24 15.96
#